data_AF-A0A151E9N9-F1
#
_entry.id   AF-A0A151E9N9-F1
#
_cell.length_a   1.000
_cell.length_b   1.000
_cell.length_c   1.000
_cell.angle_alpha   90.00
_cell.angle_beta   90.00
_cell.angle_gamma   90.00
#
_symmetry.space_group_name_H-M   'P 1'
#
loop_
_entity.id
_entity.type
_entity.pdbx_description
1 polymer ?
#
loop_
_entity_poly.entity_id
_entity_poly.type
_entity_poly.pdbx_seq_one_letter_code
_entity_poly.pdbx_strand_id
1 'polypeptide(L)'
;MEKKEMPLIQNLDNNPLLSNQHAIVHNPDKFIIDFKGLYPQFTPDNKPQMVLTHKVVVLEPYVAKEFVKSLSDNIKKYEDKFGKIKEPKAVEKARKESKKADKKNKSTTPRPSYMG
;
A
#
# COMPACT_ATOMS: atom_id res chain seq x y z
N MET A 1 -26.28 -14.33 38.74
CA MET A 1 -26.13 -14.59 37.29
C MET A 1 -24.64 -14.63 37.00
N GLU A 2 -24.07 -15.82 36.78
CA GLU A 2 -22.65 -15.96 36.41
C GLU A 2 -22.40 -15.37 35.03
N LYS A 3 -21.39 -14.50 34.96
CA LYS A 3 -20.92 -13.89 33.71
C LYS A 3 -20.14 -14.99 32.97
N LYS A 4 -20.80 -15.66 32.03
CA LYS A 4 -20.16 -16.66 31.18
C LYS A 4 -19.20 -15.92 30.23
N GLU A 5 -17.91 -15.96 30.53
CA GLU A 5 -16.89 -15.40 29.65
C GLU A 5 -16.88 -16.17 28.33
N MET A 6 -17.07 -15.47 27.23
CA MET A 6 -16.95 -16.08 25.91
C MET A 6 -15.48 -16.37 25.62
N PRO A 7 -15.11 -17.61 25.26
CA PRO A 7 -13.74 -17.91 24.90
C PRO A 7 -13.37 -17.13 23.63
N LEU A 8 -12.31 -16.34 23.70
CA LEU A 8 -11.74 -15.64 22.55
C LEU A 8 -11.01 -16.68 21.68
N ILE A 9 -11.64 -17.10 20.59
CA ILE A 9 -10.98 -17.94 19.58
C ILE A 9 -10.20 -17.03 18.64
N GLN A 10 -8.89 -16.93 18.83
CA GLN A 10 -7.99 -16.26 17.89
C GLN A 10 -7.72 -17.21 16.72
N ASN A 11 -8.32 -16.94 15.56
CA ASN A 11 -7.90 -17.56 14.29
C ASN A 11 -6.51 -17.00 13.93
N LEU A 12 -5.46 -17.66 14.42
CA LEU A 12 -4.09 -17.23 14.23
C LEU A 12 -3.56 -17.79 12.92
N ASP A 13 -3.74 -17.04 11.83
CA ASP A 13 -2.96 -17.28 10.61
C ASP A 13 -1.48 -16.96 10.92
N ASN A 14 -0.74 -17.98 11.31
CA ASN A 14 0.63 -17.91 11.83
C ASN A 14 1.68 -17.39 10.83
N ASN A 15 1.31 -17.11 9.59
CA ASN A 15 2.25 -16.63 8.59
C ASN A 15 2.29 -15.09 8.55
N PRO A 16 3.34 -14.43 9.07
CA PRO A 16 3.49 -12.99 8.92
C PRO A 16 3.68 -12.62 7.44
N LEU A 17 3.07 -11.51 7.02
CA LEU A 17 3.27 -10.97 5.69
C LEU A 17 4.31 -9.85 5.75
N LEU A 18 5.42 -10.02 5.03
CA LEU A 18 6.27 -8.89 4.67
C LEU A 18 5.65 -8.21 3.45
N SER A 19 5.18 -6.96 3.63
CA SER A 19 4.55 -6.20 2.55
C SER A 19 5.50 -5.14 2.02
N ASN A 20 5.69 -5.12 0.70
CA ASN A 20 6.45 -4.07 0.00
C ASN A 20 5.57 -3.20 -0.91
N GLN A 21 4.34 -3.64 -1.19
CA GLN A 21 3.37 -2.90 -1.99
C GLN A 21 2.00 -2.94 -1.32
N HIS A 22 1.20 -1.92 -1.55
CA HIS A 22 -0.19 -1.89 -1.09
C HIS A 22 -1.09 -1.25 -2.15
N ALA A 23 -2.32 -1.73 -2.23
CA ALA A 23 -3.38 -1.12 -3.01
C ALA A 23 -4.53 -0.74 -2.07
N ILE A 24 -5.08 0.45 -2.26
CA ILE A 24 -6.20 0.93 -1.46
C ILE A 24 -7.35 1.23 -2.41
N VAL A 25 -8.49 0.60 -2.13
CA VAL A 25 -9.76 0.86 -2.80
C VAL A 25 -10.78 1.21 -1.73
N HIS A 26 -11.74 2.06 -2.06
CA HIS A 26 -12.80 2.43 -1.14
C HIS A 26 -14.16 2.40 -1.83
N ASN A 27 -15.17 2.11 -1.04
CA ASN A 27 -16.57 2.38 -1.35
C ASN A 27 -17.16 3.18 -0.16
N PRO A 28 -18.42 3.66 -0.25
CA PRO A 28 -19.02 4.43 0.84
C PRO A 28 -19.06 3.69 2.18
N ASP A 29 -19.10 2.36 2.17
CA ASP A 29 -19.31 1.55 3.37
C ASP A 29 -18.02 1.01 4.01
N LYS A 30 -16.95 0.88 3.22
CA LYS A 30 -15.71 0.16 3.56
C LYS A 30 -14.50 0.69 2.79
N PHE A 31 -13.35 0.59 3.44
CA PHE A 31 -12.03 0.72 2.85
C PHE A 31 -11.40 -0.66 2.76
N ILE A 32 -10.84 -0.99 1.60
CA ILE A 32 -10.17 -2.26 1.35
C ILE A 32 -8.69 -1.94 1.11
N ILE A 33 -7.84 -2.46 1.98
CA ILE A 33 -6.39 -2.31 1.91
C ILE A 33 -5.79 -3.68 1.63
N ASP A 34 -5.24 -3.84 0.45
CA ASP A 34 -4.58 -5.07 0.03
C ASP A 34 -3.06 -4.91 0.16
N PHE A 35 -2.48 -5.59 1.14
CA PHE A 35 -1.04 -5.65 1.37
C PHE A 35 -0.44 -6.76 0.54
N LYS A 36 0.53 -6.44 -0.30
CA LYS A 36 1.22 -7.37 -1.19
C LYS A 36 2.69 -7.47 -0.83
N GLY A 37 3.20 -8.68 -0.85
CA GLY A 37 4.61 -9.03 -0.78
C GLY A 37 5.02 -9.67 -2.10
N LEU A 38 5.86 -8.98 -2.87
CA LEU A 38 6.42 -9.51 -4.11
C LEU A 38 7.93 -9.69 -3.94
N TYR A 39 8.38 -10.95 -3.90
CA TYR A 39 9.80 -11.28 -3.68
C TYR A 39 10.30 -12.29 -4.72
N PRO A 40 11.52 -12.11 -5.25
CA PRO A 40 12.19 -13.15 -6.00
C PRO A 40 12.59 -14.28 -5.04
N GLN A 41 12.28 -15.51 -5.42
CA GLN A 41 12.75 -16.71 -4.74
C GLN A 41 13.43 -17.63 -5.74
N PHE A 42 14.45 -18.34 -5.30
CA PHE A 42 15.08 -19.37 -6.11
C PHE A 42 14.43 -20.71 -5.79
N THR A 43 13.92 -21.38 -6.82
CA THR A 43 13.50 -22.79 -6.74
C THR A 43 14.74 -23.68 -6.55
N PRO A 44 14.62 -24.93 -6.03
CA PRO A 44 15.75 -25.88 -5.98
C PRO A 44 16.51 -26.04 -7.30
N ASP A 45 15.85 -25.80 -8.44
CA ASP A 45 16.44 -25.83 -9.79
C ASP A 45 17.20 -24.53 -10.18
N ASN A 46 17.50 -23.64 -9.23
CA ASN A 46 18.14 -22.33 -9.45
C ASN A 46 17.41 -21.38 -10.42
N LYS A 47 16.12 -21.61 -10.69
CA LYS A 47 15.31 -20.70 -11.51
C LYS A 47 14.74 -19.58 -10.63
N PRO A 48 14.84 -18.30 -11.04
CA PRO A 48 14.20 -17.21 -10.34
C PRO A 48 12.69 -17.26 -10.57
N GLN A 49 11.92 -17.38 -9.50
CA GLN A 49 10.47 -17.31 -9.51
C GLN A 49 10.00 -16.12 -8.67
N MET A 50 8.97 -15.42 -9.12
CA MET A 50 8.33 -14.38 -8.34
C MET A 50 7.25 -15.00 -7.46
N VAL A 51 7.38 -14.82 -6.15
CA VAL A 51 6.36 -15.24 -5.19
C VAL A 51 5.55 -14.02 -4.78
N LEU A 52 4.24 -14.12 -4.98
CA LEU A 52 3.26 -13.12 -4.57
C LEU A 52 2.51 -13.63 -3.35
N THR A 53 2.63 -12.92 -2.25
CA THR A 53 1.80 -13.09 -1.05
C THR A 53 0.92 -11.86 -0.90
N HIS A 54 -0.33 -12.03 -0.46
CA HIS A 54 -1.19 -10.89 -0.18
C HIS A 54 -2.09 -11.13 1.03
N LYS A 55 -2.42 -10.05 1.76
CA LYS A 55 -3.39 -10.04 2.85
C LYS A 55 -4.27 -8.81 2.71
N VAL A 56 -5.57 -9.03 2.70
CA VAL A 56 -6.57 -7.97 2.57
C VAL A 56 -7.13 -7.62 3.94
N VAL A 57 -7.10 -6.34 4.27
CA VAL A 57 -7.71 -5.77 5.46
C VAL A 57 -8.88 -4.90 5.02
N VAL A 58 -10.07 -5.18 5.56
CA VAL A 58 -11.28 -4.41 5.30
C VAL A 58 -11.62 -3.60 6.55
N LEU A 59 -11.73 -2.29 6.39
CA LEU A 59 -11.99 -1.33 7.46
C LEU A 59 -13.28 -0.57 7.19
N GLU A 60 -13.96 -0.15 8.25
CA GLU A 60 -15.02 0.86 8.13
C GLU A 60 -14.42 2.26 7.94
N PRO A 61 -15.12 3.20 7.27
CA PRO A 61 -14.60 4.54 7.01
C PRO A 61 -14.10 5.27 8.26
N TYR A 62 -14.82 5.13 9.38
CA TYR A 62 -14.42 5.71 10.66
C TYR A 62 -13.09 5.13 11.16
N VAL A 63 -12.98 3.81 11.19
CA VAL A 63 -11.77 3.09 11.63
C VAL A 63 -10.59 3.38 10.69
N ALA A 64 -10.82 3.48 9.38
CA ALA A 64 -9.79 3.85 8.41
C ALA A 64 -9.22 5.24 8.69
N LYS A 65 -10.07 6.20 9.09
CA LYS A 65 -9.65 7.55 9.48
C LYS A 65 -8.80 7.52 10.75
N GLU A 66 -9.21 6.77 11.77
CA GLU A 66 -8.43 6.60 13.00
C GLU A 66 -7.09 5.90 12.74
N PHE A 67 -7.07 4.89 11.87
CA PHE A 67 -5.86 4.20 11.43
C PHE A 67 -4.85 5.18 10.83
N VAL A 68 -5.28 6.04 9.90
CA VAL A 68 -4.40 7.05 9.29
C VAL A 68 -3.87 8.05 10.32
N LYS A 69 -4.71 8.48 11.28
CA LYS A 69 -4.28 9.37 12.35
C LYS A 69 -3.19 8.73 13.21
N SER A 70 -3.44 7.52 13.70
CA SER A 70 -2.48 6.78 14.52
C SER A 70 -1.18 6.50 13.77
N LEU A 71 -1.27 6.09 12.51
CA LEU A 71 -0.10 5.84 11.67
C LEU A 71 0.74 7.12 11.47
N SER A 72 0.07 8.24 11.18
CA SER A 72 0.73 9.54 10.99
C SER A 72 1.47 10.00 12.24
N ASP A 73 0.86 9.84 13.41
CA ASP A 73 1.47 10.22 14.68
C ASP A 73 2.69 9.33 15.01
N ASN A 74 2.63 8.03 14.69
CA ASN A 74 3.78 7.13 14.84
C ASN A 74 4.91 7.44 13.86
N ILE A 75 4.60 7.81 12.61
CA ILE A 75 5.61 8.25 11.63
C ILE A 75 6.33 9.50 12.14
N LYS A 76 5.60 10.50 12.64
CA LYS A 76 6.21 11.72 13.21
C LYS A 76 7.16 11.39 14.36
N LYS A 77 6.71 10.57 15.32
CA LYS A 77 7.55 10.12 16.44
C LYS A 77 8.80 9.38 15.96
N TYR A 78 8.68 8.58 14.91
CA TYR A 78 9.82 7.91 14.30
C TYR A 78 10.80 8.93 13.68
N GLU A 79 10.30 9.88 12.89
CA GLU A 79 11.13 10.89 12.24
C GLU A 79 11.83 11.83 13.24
N ASP A 80 11.17 12.17 14.35
CA ASP A 80 11.75 12.97 15.42
C ASP A 80 12.93 12.25 16.10
N LYS A 81 12.88 10.90 16.16
CA LYS A 81 13.91 10.08 16.82
C LYS A 81 15.03 9.63 15.89
N PHE A 82 14.72 9.26 14.66
CA PHE A 82 15.66 8.63 13.71
C PHE A 82 15.99 9.50 12.50
N GLY A 83 15.33 10.65 12.36
CA GLY A 83 15.48 11.56 11.23
C GLY A 83 14.41 11.36 10.15
N LYS A 84 14.29 12.35 9.25
CA LYS A 84 13.26 12.38 8.21
C LYS A 84 13.41 11.22 7.22
N ILE A 85 12.29 10.58 6.91
CA ILE A 85 12.17 9.58 5.87
C ILE A 85 12.30 10.29 4.52
N LYS A 86 13.36 9.98 3.77
CA LYS A 86 13.61 10.56 2.44
C LYS A 86 13.31 9.54 1.35
N GLU A 87 12.65 9.98 0.29
CA GLU A 87 12.57 9.18 -0.93
C GLU A 87 13.99 8.91 -1.46
N PRO A 88 14.27 7.70 -1.97
CA PRO A 88 15.54 7.44 -2.63
C PRO A 88 15.73 8.37 -3.83
N LYS A 89 16.90 9.00 -3.97
CA LYS A 89 17.20 9.95 -5.05
C LYS A 89 16.92 9.40 -6.45
N ALA A 90 17.09 8.09 -6.64
CA ALA A 90 16.79 7.40 -7.90
C ALA A 90 15.29 7.44 -8.23
N VAL A 91 14.43 7.20 -7.24
CA VAL A 91 12.96 7.27 -7.38
C VAL A 91 12.52 8.69 -7.68
N GLU A 92 13.12 9.68 -7.01
CA GLU A 92 12.82 11.10 -7.23
C GLU A 92 13.15 11.54 -8.66
N LYS A 93 14.30 11.09 -9.22
CA LYS A 93 14.70 11.37 -10.61
C LYS A 93 13.72 10.73 -11.61
N ALA A 94 13.42 9.43 -11.45
CA ALA A 94 12.48 8.72 -12.31
C ALA A 94 11.09 9.40 -12.33
N ARG A 95 10.61 9.87 -11.17
CA ARG A 95 9.34 10.60 -11.05
C ARG A 95 9.36 11.98 -11.71
N LYS A 96 10.51 12.66 -11.75
CA LYS A 96 10.66 13.93 -12.47
C LYS A 96 10.67 13.72 -13.97
N GLU A 97 11.29 12.64 -14.45
CA GLU A 97 11.32 12.28 -15.87
C GLU A 97 9.94 11.89 -16.39
N SER A 98 9.17 11.07 -15.65
CA SER A 98 7.80 10.70 -16.04
C SER A 98 6.88 11.91 -16.14
N LYS A 99 6.92 12.81 -15.14
CA LYS A 99 6.14 14.07 -15.16
C LYS A 99 6.49 15.00 -16.34
N LYS A 100 7.74 14.99 -16.81
CA LYS A 100 8.17 15.76 -17.98
C LYS A 100 7.63 15.15 -19.28
N ALA A 101 7.65 13.81 -19.37
CA ALA A 101 7.07 13.08 -20.51
C ALA A 101 5.55 13.30 -20.62
N ASP A 102 4.82 13.23 -19.51
CA ASP A 102 3.36 13.46 -19.48
C ASP A 102 2.97 14.89 -19.90
N LYS A 103 3.76 15.89 -19.51
CA LYS A 103 3.55 17.28 -19.92
C LYS A 103 3.81 17.49 -21.41
N LYS A 104 4.82 16.83 -21.99
CA LYS A 104 5.15 16.90 -23.41
C LYS A 104 4.11 16.20 -24.29
N ASN A 105 3.50 15.12 -23.81
CA ASN A 105 2.43 14.42 -24.52
C ASN A 105 1.10 15.19 -24.48
N LYS A 106 0.76 15.86 -23.38
CA LYS A 106 -0.43 16.72 -23.31
C LYS A 106 -0.39 17.93 -24.24
N SER A 107 0.79 18.40 -24.64
CA SER A 107 0.93 19.54 -25.56
C SER A 107 0.94 19.14 -27.05
N THR A 108 1.00 17.85 -27.38
CA THR A 108 1.23 17.36 -28.76
C THR A 108 0.07 16.59 -29.37
N THR A 109 -1.01 16.30 -28.62
CA THR A 109 -2.22 15.68 -29.18
C THR A 109 -3.27 16.74 -29.51
N PRO A 110 -3.40 17.19 -30.77
CA PRO A 110 -4.52 18.04 -31.17
C PRO A 110 -5.83 17.27 -30.97
N ARG A 111 -6.83 17.91 -30.33
CA ARG A 111 -8.18 17.37 -30.23
C ARG A 111 -8.73 17.21 -31.66
N PRO A 112 -9.20 16.01 -32.08
CA PRO A 112 -9.80 15.82 -33.40
C PRO A 112 -11.01 16.75 -33.55
N SER A 113 -11.06 17.53 -34.63
CA SER A 113 -12.08 18.57 -34.85
C SER A 113 -13.44 18.05 -35.29
N TYR A 114 -13.76 16.77 -35.05
CA TYR A 114 -15.01 16.13 -35.46
C TYR A 114 -15.96 15.81 -34.28
N MET A 115 -15.56 16.08 -33.03
CA MET A 115 -16.49 16.07 -31.89
C MET A 115 -17.06 17.46 -31.63
N GLY A 116 -17.57 18.10 -32.69
CA GLY A 116 -18.39 19.31 -32.64
C GLY A 116 -19.86 18.94 -32.60
#